data_AF-A0A699Z6Q1-F1
#
_entry.id   AF-A0A699Z6Q1-F1
#
_cell.length_a   1.000
_cell.length_b   1.000
_cell.length_c   1.000
_cell.angle_alpha   90.00
_cell.angle_beta   90.00
_cell.angle_gamma   90.00
#
_symmetry.space_group_name_H-M   'P 1'
#
loop_
_entity.id
_entity.type
_entity.pdbx_description
1 polymer ?
#
loop_
_entity_poly.entity_id
_entity_poly.type
_entity_poly.pdbx_seq_one_letter_code
_entity_poly.pdbx_strand_id
1 'polypeptide(L)'
;MLIIKGDKRMERFRDKRTQLSSFAKKMAVPQVLTASMQEHLEMEHKSDQAPDEQVLSIYPSCLRRAVMRHIYGNALRMCYLFRWGR
;
A
#
# COMPACT_ATOMS: atom_id res chain seq x y z
N MET A 1 15.36 14.12 17.88
CA MET A 1 14.38 13.08 18.29
C MET A 1 13.93 12.27 17.07
N LEU A 2 14.86 11.55 16.43
CA LEU A 2 14.61 10.77 15.19
C LEU A 2 14.48 9.26 15.43
N ILE A 3 15.05 8.77 16.53
CA ILE A 3 15.10 7.34 16.87
C ILE A 3 13.69 6.79 17.12
N ILE A 4 12.84 7.54 17.83
CA ILE A 4 11.50 7.08 18.24
C ILE A 4 10.52 6.92 17.06
N LYS A 5 10.66 7.70 15.98
CA LYS A 5 9.74 7.67 14.84
C LYS A 5 10.07 6.54 13.87
N GLY A 6 11.37 6.25 13.68
CA GLY A 6 11.82 5.06 12.93
C GLY A 6 11.47 3.76 13.65
N ASP A 7 11.58 3.75 14.99
CA ASP A 7 11.32 2.57 15.81
C ASP A 7 9.85 2.13 15.73
N LYS A 8 8.89 3.06 15.87
CA LYS A 8 7.45 2.75 15.73
C LYS A 8 7.06 2.19 14.36
N ARG A 9 7.77 2.58 13.30
CA ARG A 9 7.51 2.09 11.94
C ARG A 9 8.04 0.68 11.75
N MET A 10 9.22 0.41 12.29
CA MET A 10 9.84 -0.91 12.32
C MET A 10 9.06 -1.88 13.22
N GLU A 11 8.57 -1.41 14.36
CA GLU A 11 7.70 -2.14 15.29
C GLU A 11 6.43 -2.62 14.58
N ARG A 12 5.68 -1.70 13.94
CA ARG A 12 4.48 -2.05 13.16
C ARG A 12 4.77 -3.04 12.02
N PHE A 13 5.92 -2.93 11.38
CA PHE A 13 6.33 -3.87 10.34
C PHE A 13 6.59 -5.27 10.91
N ARG A 14 7.31 -5.36 12.04
CA ARG A 14 7.54 -6.62 12.76
C ARG A 14 6.23 -7.26 13.24
N ASP A 15 5.30 -6.46 13.74
CA ASP A 15 3.98 -6.93 14.16
C ASP A 15 3.20 -7.52 12.98
N LYS A 16 3.11 -6.78 11.86
CA LYS A 16 2.45 -7.27 10.65
C LYS A 16 3.08 -8.57 10.11
N ARG A 17 4.41 -8.67 10.11
CA ARG A 17 5.12 -9.89 9.70
C ARG A 17 4.82 -11.08 10.62
N THR A 18 4.73 -10.84 11.92
CA THR A 18 4.39 -11.86 12.91
C THR A 18 2.94 -12.33 12.77
N GLN A 19 2.01 -11.39 12.56
CA GLN A 19 0.60 -11.68 12.28
C GLN A 19 0.42 -12.45 10.97
N LEU A 20 1.19 -12.13 9.94
CA LEU A 20 1.15 -12.85 8.66
C LEU A 20 1.63 -14.30 8.82
N SER A 21 2.69 -14.50 9.60
CA SER A 21 3.20 -15.84 9.93
C SER A 21 2.19 -16.66 10.74
N SER A 22 1.52 -16.05 11.73
CA SER A 22 0.48 -16.75 12.51
C SER A 22 -0.76 -17.06 11.68
N PHE A 23 -1.17 -16.15 10.78
CA PHE A 23 -2.25 -16.37 9.82
C PHE A 23 -1.93 -17.51 8.85
N ALA A 24 -0.73 -17.50 8.25
CA ALA A 24 -0.30 -18.52 7.31
C ALA A 24 -0.30 -19.92 7.94
N LYS A 25 0.16 -20.02 9.20
CA LYS A 25 0.10 -21.27 9.99
C LYS A 25 -1.32 -21.71 10.29
N LYS A 26 -2.19 -20.78 10.71
CA LYS A 26 -3.58 -21.08 11.08
C LYS A 26 -4.44 -21.54 9.89
N MET A 27 -4.22 -20.93 8.74
CA MET A 27 -5.01 -21.15 7.51
C MET A 27 -4.35 -22.16 6.55
N ALA A 28 -3.25 -22.81 6.96
CA ALA A 28 -2.47 -23.72 6.12
C ALA A 28 -2.16 -23.16 4.73
N VAL A 29 -1.75 -21.89 4.68
CA VAL A 29 -1.47 -21.18 3.43
C VAL A 29 -0.25 -21.82 2.75
N PRO A 30 -0.29 -22.08 1.43
CA PRO A 30 0.85 -22.61 0.71
C PRO A 30 2.11 -21.76 0.90
N GLN A 31 3.27 -22.41 0.97
CA GLN A 31 4.55 -21.72 1.19
C GLN A 31 4.85 -20.68 0.10
N VAL A 32 4.49 -20.99 -1.14
CA VAL A 32 4.63 -20.08 -2.30
C VAL A 32 3.83 -18.79 -2.09
N LEU A 33 2.57 -18.91 -1.67
CA LEU A 33 1.72 -17.75 -1.41
C LEU A 33 2.21 -16.97 -0.19
N THR A 34 2.67 -17.66 0.86
CA THR A 34 3.26 -17.02 2.04
C THR A 34 4.50 -16.20 1.69
N ALA A 35 5.36 -16.71 0.80
CA ALA A 35 6.53 -15.99 0.31
C ALA A 35 6.15 -14.73 -0.46
N SER A 36 5.19 -14.82 -1.39
CA SER A 36 4.67 -13.67 -2.14
C SER A 36 4.07 -12.60 -1.21
N MET A 37 3.33 -13.02 -0.19
CA MET A 37 2.76 -12.09 0.79
C MET A 37 3.83 -11.39 1.63
N GLN A 38 4.92 -12.08 1.99
CA GLN A 38 6.05 -11.48 2.69
C GLN A 38 6.78 -10.46 1.81
N GLU A 39 7.03 -10.81 0.54
CA GLU A 39 7.66 -9.91 -0.43
C GLU A 39 6.84 -8.63 -0.63
N HIS A 40 5.52 -8.74 -0.76
CA HIS A 40 4.63 -7.59 -0.86
C HIS A 40 4.72 -6.68 0.39
N LEU A 41 4.75 -7.27 1.58
CA LEU A 41 4.85 -6.56 2.85
C LEU A 41 6.20 -5.83 3.00
N GLU A 42 7.28 -6.41 2.46
CA GLU A 42 8.60 -5.76 2.38
C GLU A 42 8.62 -4.59 1.38
N MET A 43 7.98 -4.74 0.22
CA MET A 43 7.84 -3.66 -0.77
C MET A 43 7.03 -2.48 -0.22
N GLU A 44 5.89 -2.74 0.43
CA GLU A 44 5.09 -1.72 1.11
C GLU A 44 5.91 -0.95 2.15
N HIS A 45 6.75 -1.65 2.94
CA HIS A 45 7.61 -1.00 3.93
C HIS A 45 8.70 -0.15 3.29
N LYS A 46 9.29 -0.59 2.18
CA LYS A 46 10.31 0.19 1.45
C LYS A 46 9.73 1.44 0.77
N SER A 47 8.45 1.43 0.43
CA SER A 47 7.79 2.52 -0.31
C SER A 47 7.74 3.86 0.44
N ASP A 48 7.96 3.91 1.77
CA ASP A 48 7.93 5.10 2.66
C ASP A 48 6.65 5.97 2.63
N GLN A 49 5.79 5.77 1.65
CA GLN A 49 4.50 6.45 1.51
C GLN A 49 3.52 5.91 2.56
N ALA A 50 2.84 6.81 3.26
CA ALA A 50 1.60 6.44 3.92
C ALA A 50 0.61 5.95 2.86
N PRO A 51 -0.25 4.96 3.15
CA PRO A 51 -1.20 4.48 2.16
C PRO A 51 -2.01 5.67 1.63
N ASP A 52 -2.00 5.87 0.30
CA ASP A 52 -2.59 7.03 -0.36
C ASP A 52 -4.04 7.25 0.09
N GLU A 53 -4.77 6.16 0.32
CA GLU A 53 -6.15 6.16 0.81
C GLU A 53 -6.30 6.80 2.21
N GLN A 54 -5.33 6.59 3.11
CA GLN A 54 -5.33 7.18 4.44
C GLN A 54 -5.04 8.69 4.39
N VAL A 55 -4.17 9.13 3.49
CA VAL A 55 -3.85 10.55 3.32
C VAL A 55 -5.00 11.28 2.62
N LEU A 56 -5.59 10.67 1.60
CA LEU A 56 -6.60 11.28 0.73
C LEU A 56 -8.01 11.26 1.33
N SER A 57 -8.28 10.42 2.33
CA SER A 57 -9.60 10.34 2.98
C SER A 57 -9.95 11.60 3.78
N ILE A 58 -8.94 12.31 4.31
CA ILE A 58 -9.10 13.54 5.09
C ILE A 58 -9.58 14.71 4.20
N TYR A 59 -9.23 14.68 2.91
CA TYR A 59 -9.54 15.77 1.99
C TYR A 59 -10.94 15.63 1.36
N PRO A 60 -11.63 16.75 1.05
CA PRO A 60 -12.87 16.76 0.29
C PRO A 60 -12.77 16.05 -1.05
N SER A 61 -13.92 15.53 -1.54
CA SER A 61 -13.99 14.73 -2.76
C SER A 61 -13.43 15.44 -4.01
N CYS A 62 -13.54 16.76 -4.10
CA CYS A 62 -13.00 17.55 -5.20
C CYS A 62 -11.46 17.53 -5.25
N LEU A 63 -10.80 17.71 -4.11
CA LEU A 63 -9.33 17.66 -4.01
C LEU A 63 -8.82 16.24 -4.25
N ARG A 64 -9.50 15.24 -3.70
CA ARG A 64 -9.18 13.83 -3.94
C ARG A 64 -9.20 13.49 -5.43
N ARG A 65 -10.24 13.90 -6.15
CA ARG A 65 -10.35 13.72 -7.61
C ARG A 65 -9.24 14.44 -8.38
N ALA A 66 -8.87 15.65 -7.96
CA ALA A 66 -7.80 16.41 -8.61
C ALA A 66 -6.44 15.74 -8.43
N VAL A 67 -6.12 15.29 -7.22
CA VAL A 67 -4.86 14.58 -6.92
C VAL A 67 -4.80 13.24 -7.67
N MET A 68 -5.87 12.44 -7.63
CA MET A 68 -5.94 11.18 -8.38
C MET A 68 -5.77 11.40 -9.90
N ARG A 69 -6.38 12.45 -10.45
CA ARG A 69 -6.22 12.82 -11.87
C ARG A 69 -4.79 13.25 -12.19
N HIS A 70 -4.09 13.89 -11.26
CA HIS A 70 -2.70 14.28 -11.45
C HIS A 70 -1.76 13.07 -11.45
N ILE A 71 -1.91 12.17 -10.48
CA ILE A 71 -1.06 10.97 -10.33
C ILE A 71 -1.32 9.96 -11.44
N TYR A 72 -2.58 9.61 -11.68
CA TYR A 72 -2.95 8.53 -12.60
C TYR A 72 -3.38 9.02 -13.99
N GLY A 73 -3.48 10.33 -14.21
CA GLY A 73 -4.02 10.88 -15.46
C GLY A 73 -3.25 10.46 -16.70
N ASN A 74 -1.92 10.36 -16.61
CA ASN A 74 -1.10 9.89 -17.72
C ASN A 74 -1.26 8.39 -17.96
N ALA A 75 -1.29 7.58 -16.89
CA ALA A 75 -1.51 6.14 -17.00
C ALA A 75 -2.87 5.83 -17.65
N LEU A 76 -3.93 6.52 -17.19
CA LEU A 76 -5.29 6.36 -17.72
C LEU A 76 -5.41 6.78 -19.18
N ARG A 77 -4.67 7.81 -19.62
CA ARG A 77 -4.64 8.22 -21.04
C ARG A 77 -4.01 7.18 -21.96
N MET A 78 -3.08 6.37 -21.46
CA MET A 78 -2.44 5.31 -22.23
C MET A 78 -3.27 4.02 -22.27
N CYS A 79 -4.27 3.88 -21.40
CA CYS A 79 -5.18 2.75 -21.42
C CYS A 79 -6.27 2.93 -22.49
N TYR A 80 -6.37 1.97 -23.40
CA TYR A 80 -7.36 1.99 -24.49
C TYR A 80 -8.82 2.06 -23.98
N LEU A 81 -9.10 1.49 -22.80
CA LEU A 81 -10.43 1.49 -22.17
C LEU A 81 -10.95 2.90 -21.87
N PHE A 82 -10.07 3.85 -21.56
CA PHE A 82 -10.44 5.22 -21.22
C PHE A 82 -10.28 6.20 -22.39
N ARG A 83 -9.97 5.70 -23.60
CA ARG A 83 -9.73 6.52 -24.79
C ARG A 83 -11.00 7.15 -25.36
N TRP A 84 -12.16 6.56 -25.12
CA TRP A 84 -13.44 6.93 -25.73
C TRP A 84 -14.44 7.58 -24.78
N GLY A 85 -14.08 7.76 -23.50
CA GLY A 85 -14.96 8.33 -22.48
C GLY A 85 -14.87 9.86 -22.35
N ARG A 86 -14.43 10.57 -23.39
CA ARG A 86 -14.34 12.03 -23.42
C ARG A 86 -15.18 12.61 -24.54
#